data_AF-A0A2V7CRC8-F1
#
_entry.id   AF-A0A2V7CRC8-F1
#
_cell.length_a   1.000
_cell.length_b   1.000
_cell.length_c   1.000
_cell.angle_alpha   90.00
_cell.angle_beta   90.00
_cell.angle_gamma   90.00
#
_symmetry.space_group_name_H-M   'P 1'
#
loop_
_entity.id
_entity.type
_entity.pdbx_description
1 polymer ?
#
loop_
_entity_poly.entity_id
_entity_poly.type
_entity_poly.pdbx_seq_one_letter_code
_entity_poly.pdbx_strand_id
1 'polypeptide(L)'
;MLAALRQKDMTLAGIAWRQRIQLEPPLPDEMLKQYVAVTLDQGAGALARAAWLSFVTDGSTTSDSNAVWNGGFETERLLGWGLDWRIQKTWGVEVAIDRFVAAAGSRSLRLTFNSFPTLDFDGVTQLVAVEPGRSYRLRALAKATDFVTHSGIKIQVVVPGTLEQSLAETQTVSGTTGDWVRLETPVTIPANTSLVMLKVRREPAVDPEGNLSGKVWLDEVTLQ
;
A
#
# COMPACT_ATOMS: atom_id res chain seq x y z
N MET A 1 25.16 -11.09 -3.98
CA MET A 1 23.75 -10.74 -3.67
C MET A 1 22.75 -11.59 -4.47
N LEU A 2 22.60 -11.45 -5.80
CA LEU A 2 21.57 -12.17 -6.57
C LEU A 2 21.74 -13.71 -6.54
N ALA A 3 22.98 -14.20 -6.51
CA ALA A 3 23.25 -15.64 -6.36
C ALA A 3 22.76 -16.18 -5.00
N ALA A 4 22.95 -15.43 -3.92
CA ALA A 4 22.46 -15.80 -2.58
C ALA A 4 20.92 -15.79 -2.53
N LEU A 5 20.27 -14.81 -3.18
CA LEU A 5 18.81 -14.81 -3.34
C LEU A 5 18.31 -16.05 -4.10
N ARG A 6 18.99 -16.47 -5.18
CA ARG A 6 18.64 -17.70 -5.92
C ARG A 6 18.77 -18.97 -5.07
N GLN A 7 19.72 -18.97 -4.13
CA GLN A 7 19.90 -20.06 -3.16
C GLN A 7 19.00 -19.93 -1.93
N LYS A 8 18.12 -18.92 -1.87
CA LYS A 8 17.26 -18.58 -0.74
C LYS A 8 18.02 -18.31 0.57
N ASP A 9 19.30 -17.98 0.50
CA ASP A 9 20.09 -17.56 1.67
C ASP A 9 19.92 -16.06 1.90
N MET A 10 18.88 -15.72 2.67
CA MET A 10 18.51 -14.32 2.96
C MET A 10 19.56 -13.61 3.80
N THR A 11 20.23 -14.32 4.71
CA THR A 11 21.28 -13.75 5.55
C THR A 11 22.47 -13.31 4.69
N LEU A 12 22.96 -14.22 3.83
CA LEU A 12 24.05 -13.90 2.90
C LEU A 12 23.63 -12.84 1.88
N ALA A 13 22.39 -12.89 1.39
CA ALA A 13 21.86 -11.89 0.48
C ALA A 13 21.87 -10.49 1.10
N GLY A 14 21.49 -10.36 2.37
CA GLY A 14 21.48 -9.09 3.10
C GLY A 14 22.89 -8.57 3.43
N ILE A 15 23.83 -9.45 3.80
CA ILE A 15 25.24 -9.08 4.00
C ILE A 15 25.84 -8.57 2.69
N ALA A 16 25.68 -9.33 1.61
CA ALA A 16 26.23 -8.99 0.30
C ALA A 16 25.61 -7.70 -0.27
N TRP A 17 24.33 -7.43 0.00
CA TRP A 17 23.69 -6.17 -0.39
C TRP A 17 24.30 -4.98 0.33
N ARG A 18 24.36 -5.01 1.67
CA ARG A 18 24.92 -3.92 2.48
C ARG A 18 26.35 -3.57 2.08
N GLN A 19 27.17 -4.57 1.76
CA GLN A 19 28.52 -4.34 1.24
C GLN A 19 28.49 -3.73 -0.16
N ARG A 20 27.66 -4.25 -1.08
CA ARG A 20 27.66 -3.80 -2.47
C ARG A 20 27.20 -2.35 -2.65
N ILE A 21 26.20 -1.90 -1.90
CA ILE A 21 25.67 -0.52 -2.02
C ILE A 21 26.67 0.56 -1.56
N GLN A 22 27.75 0.18 -0.87
CA GLN A 22 28.82 1.08 -0.45
C GLN A 22 29.96 1.19 -1.47
N LEU A 23 29.97 0.36 -2.51
CA LEU A 23 31.07 0.29 -3.48
C LEU A 23 30.78 1.14 -4.71
N GLU A 24 31.82 1.82 -5.19
CA GLU A 24 31.83 2.53 -6.47
C GLU A 24 32.20 1.58 -7.63
N PRO A 25 31.58 1.70 -8.82
CA PRO A 25 30.45 2.58 -9.13
C PRO A 25 29.12 2.09 -8.49
N PRO A 26 28.12 2.97 -8.32
CA PRO A 26 26.81 2.59 -7.80
C PRO A 26 26.19 1.46 -8.65
N LEU A 27 25.26 0.73 -8.02
CA LEU A 27 24.52 -0.30 -8.73
C LEU A 27 23.61 0.33 -9.80
N PRO A 28 23.52 -0.26 -11.00
CA PRO A 28 22.50 0.13 -11.96
C PRO A 28 21.09 -0.05 -11.38
N ASP A 29 20.18 0.87 -11.68
CA ASP A 29 18.78 0.85 -11.20
C ASP A 29 18.08 -0.49 -11.43
N GLU A 30 18.30 -1.13 -12.57
CA GLU A 30 17.69 -2.42 -12.89
C GLU A 30 18.12 -3.52 -11.91
N MET A 31 19.36 -3.48 -11.42
CA MET A 31 19.82 -4.44 -10.41
C MET A 31 19.20 -4.15 -9.04
N LEU A 32 18.99 -2.88 -8.70
CA LEU A 32 18.30 -2.47 -7.47
C LEU A 32 16.84 -2.94 -7.50
N LYS A 33 16.12 -2.63 -8.59
CA LYS A 33 14.74 -3.09 -8.83
C LYS A 33 14.63 -4.60 -8.76
N GLN A 34 15.54 -5.33 -9.40
CA GLN A 34 15.54 -6.79 -9.39
C GLN A 34 15.74 -7.34 -7.97
N TYR A 35 16.64 -6.77 -7.18
CA TYR A 35 16.86 -7.20 -5.80
C TYR A 35 15.63 -6.97 -4.92
N VAL A 36 14.99 -5.79 -5.03
CA VAL A 36 13.73 -5.49 -4.33
C VAL A 36 12.63 -6.46 -4.77
N ALA A 37 12.46 -6.69 -6.06
CA ALA A 37 11.43 -7.60 -6.58
C ALA A 37 11.61 -9.03 -6.03
N VAL A 38 12.83 -9.57 -6.05
CA VAL A 38 13.10 -10.93 -5.59
C VAL A 38 12.94 -11.05 -4.06
N THR A 39 13.34 -10.03 -3.28
CA THR A 39 13.13 -10.06 -1.82
C THR A 39 11.66 -9.99 -1.44
N LEU A 40 10.84 -9.24 -2.20
CA LEU A 40 9.39 -9.22 -2.02
C LEU A 40 8.74 -10.56 -2.38
N ASP A 41 9.12 -11.15 -3.51
CA ASP A 41 8.62 -12.46 -3.97
C ASP A 41 8.92 -13.58 -2.97
N GLN A 42 10.07 -13.51 -2.30
CA GLN A 42 10.45 -14.45 -1.24
C GLN A 42 9.85 -14.13 0.13
N GLY A 43 9.03 -13.08 0.25
CA GLY A 43 8.44 -12.65 1.51
C GLY A 43 9.47 -12.16 2.54
N ALA A 44 10.66 -11.75 2.10
CA ALA A 44 11.75 -11.26 2.93
C ALA A 44 11.60 -9.74 3.18
N GLY A 45 10.55 -9.35 3.89
CA GLY A 45 10.12 -7.96 4.01
C GLY A 45 11.18 -7.00 4.57
N ALA A 46 11.93 -7.41 5.60
CA ALA A 46 12.99 -6.58 6.17
C ALA A 46 14.10 -6.26 5.14
N LEU A 47 14.51 -7.24 4.33
CA LEU A 47 15.49 -7.04 3.27
C LEU A 47 14.93 -6.18 2.14
N ALA A 48 13.68 -6.43 1.74
CA ALA A 48 13.00 -5.63 0.73
C ALA A 48 12.91 -4.16 1.13
N ARG A 49 12.56 -3.86 2.40
CA ARG A 49 12.52 -2.49 2.92
C ARG A 49 13.89 -1.83 2.93
N ALA A 50 14.92 -2.52 3.42
CA ALA A 50 16.27 -1.98 3.43
C ALA A 50 16.77 -1.66 2.00
N ALA A 51 16.51 -2.53 1.04
CA ALA A 51 16.86 -2.31 -0.35
C ALA A 51 16.05 -1.17 -0.99
N TRP A 52 14.74 -1.13 -0.74
CA TRP A 52 13.86 -0.06 -1.21
C TRP A 52 14.34 1.31 -0.74
N LEU A 53 14.62 1.47 0.55
CA LEU A 53 15.05 2.74 1.13
C LEU A 53 16.41 3.21 0.58
N SER A 54 17.31 2.29 0.19
CA SER A 54 18.55 2.67 -0.49
C SER A 54 18.36 3.20 -1.92
N PHE A 55 17.18 3.00 -2.52
CA PHE A 55 16.85 3.51 -3.86
C PHE A 55 16.13 4.86 -3.82
N VAL A 56 15.22 5.07 -2.86
CA VAL A 56 14.30 6.24 -2.85
C VAL A 56 14.80 7.45 -2.01
N THR A 57 16.09 7.55 -1.74
CA THR A 57 16.63 8.41 -0.65
C THR A 57 16.57 9.93 -0.85
N ASP A 58 16.00 10.44 -1.94
CA ASP A 58 15.86 11.88 -2.21
C ASP A 58 14.57 12.51 -1.63
N GLY A 59 14.35 12.35 -0.31
CA GLY A 59 13.42 13.21 0.45
C GLY A 59 12.25 12.50 1.13
N SER A 60 12.52 11.90 2.29
CA SER A 60 11.61 11.44 3.36
C SER A 60 10.10 11.31 3.07
N THR A 61 9.57 10.08 3.02
CA THR A 61 8.12 9.83 3.23
C THR A 61 7.79 8.64 4.14
N THR A 62 8.65 8.36 5.13
CA THR A 62 8.32 7.51 6.30
C THR A 62 8.90 8.12 7.57
N SER A 63 8.09 8.37 8.58
CA SER A 63 8.61 8.39 9.95
C SER A 63 9.10 6.98 10.30
N ASP A 64 10.12 6.83 11.14
CA ASP A 64 10.62 5.50 11.57
C ASP A 64 9.52 4.61 12.19
N SER A 65 8.40 5.22 12.62
CA SER A 65 7.24 4.53 13.18
C SER A 65 6.24 3.99 12.15
N ASN A 66 6.19 4.54 10.93
CA ASN A 66 5.22 4.12 9.91
C ASN A 66 5.81 3.08 8.95
N ALA A 67 5.23 1.88 8.94
CA ALA A 67 5.61 0.84 8.00
C ALA A 67 5.17 1.17 6.55
N VAL A 68 4.12 1.95 6.36
CA VAL A 68 3.59 2.35 5.04
C VAL A 68 4.50 3.39 4.40
N TRP A 69 4.99 3.12 3.18
CA TRP A 69 5.75 4.09 2.41
C TRP A 69 4.80 5.09 1.75
N ASN A 70 5.10 6.39 1.80
CA ASN A 70 4.30 7.40 1.11
C ASN A 70 2.79 7.32 1.43
N GLY A 71 2.47 7.10 2.71
CA GLY A 71 1.08 6.97 3.18
C GLY A 71 0.26 8.25 3.08
N GLY A 72 0.91 9.41 3.05
CA GLY A 72 0.29 10.72 2.78
C GLY A 72 0.35 11.14 1.30
N PHE A 73 0.82 10.27 0.40
CA PHE A 73 0.80 10.51 -1.05
C PHE A 73 1.56 11.76 -1.53
N GLU A 74 2.59 12.17 -0.79
CA GLU A 74 3.37 13.40 -1.03
C GLU A 74 4.43 13.26 -2.14
N THR A 75 4.64 12.08 -2.72
CA THR A 75 5.54 11.94 -3.89
C THR A 75 4.96 12.58 -5.14
N GLU A 76 5.82 13.07 -6.05
CA GLU A 76 5.37 13.72 -7.28
C GLU A 76 4.60 12.76 -8.20
N ARG A 77 5.04 11.51 -8.22
CA ARG A 77 4.44 10.40 -8.95
C ARG A 77 4.56 9.13 -8.11
N LEU A 78 3.61 8.22 -8.31
CA LEU A 78 3.75 6.85 -7.83
C LEU A 78 4.68 6.09 -8.79
N LEU A 79 5.68 5.43 -8.23
CA LEU A 79 6.61 4.54 -8.91
C LEU A 79 5.90 3.27 -9.39
N GLY A 80 4.90 2.78 -8.67
CA GLY A 80 4.11 1.61 -9.07
C GLY A 80 4.87 0.28 -8.97
N TRP A 81 5.98 0.22 -8.22
CA TRP A 81 6.75 -0.99 -7.98
C TRP A 81 7.40 -0.97 -6.58
N GLY A 82 8.00 -2.10 -6.19
CA GLY A 82 8.66 -2.23 -4.89
C GLY A 82 7.68 -2.08 -3.73
N LEU A 83 7.98 -1.18 -2.80
CA LEU A 83 7.11 -0.86 -1.66
C LEU A 83 6.22 0.36 -1.91
N ASP A 84 6.23 0.93 -3.12
CA ASP A 84 5.30 2.02 -3.44
C ASP A 84 3.89 1.51 -3.75
N TRP A 85 2.93 2.44 -3.70
CA TRP A 85 1.55 2.21 -4.10
C TRP A 85 1.47 1.77 -5.57
N ARG A 86 0.66 0.75 -5.82
CA ARG A 86 0.34 0.22 -7.14
C ARG A 86 -1.11 0.54 -7.46
N ILE A 87 -1.32 0.99 -8.69
CA ILE A 87 -2.65 1.23 -9.25
C ILE A 87 -2.85 0.26 -10.42
N GLN A 88 -3.77 -0.67 -10.24
CA GLN A 88 -4.31 -1.47 -11.33
C GLN A 88 -5.43 -0.70 -12.01
N LYS A 89 -5.40 -0.64 -13.34
CA LYS A 89 -6.49 -0.02 -14.11
C LYS A 89 -7.77 -0.82 -13.93
N THR A 90 -8.81 -0.17 -13.44
CA THR A 90 -10.14 -0.75 -13.30
C THR A 90 -11.14 0.08 -14.10
N TRP A 91 -11.93 -0.58 -14.93
CA TRP A 91 -12.94 0.11 -15.73
C TRP A 91 -13.97 0.81 -14.83
N GLY A 92 -14.29 2.07 -15.12
CA GLY A 92 -15.20 2.87 -14.32
C GLY A 92 -14.61 3.41 -13.01
N VAL A 93 -13.30 3.29 -12.80
CA VAL A 93 -12.60 3.91 -11.66
C VAL A 93 -11.35 4.67 -12.13
N GLU A 94 -11.35 5.98 -11.92
CA GLU A 94 -10.15 6.80 -12.04
C GLU A 94 -9.46 6.90 -10.69
N VAL A 95 -8.16 6.60 -10.64
CA VAL A 95 -7.32 6.77 -9.44
C VAL A 95 -6.20 7.75 -9.78
N ALA A 96 -6.07 8.81 -8.98
CA ALA A 96 -5.11 9.87 -9.21
C ALA A 96 -4.63 10.52 -7.91
N ILE A 97 -3.44 11.13 -7.95
CA ILE A 97 -2.98 12.03 -6.90
C ILE A 97 -3.70 13.37 -7.05
N ASP A 98 -4.42 13.78 -6.02
CA ASP A 98 -5.08 15.08 -5.94
C ASP A 98 -4.14 16.09 -5.26
N ARG A 99 -4.10 17.33 -5.75
CA ARG A 99 -3.26 18.42 -5.23
C ARG A 99 -4.08 19.57 -4.64
N PHE A 100 -5.40 19.41 -4.58
CA PHE A 100 -6.34 20.44 -4.12
C PHE A 100 -7.11 20.01 -2.87
N VAL A 101 -7.28 18.70 -2.68
CA VAL A 101 -7.92 18.12 -1.51
C VAL A 101 -6.89 17.24 -0.80
N ALA A 102 -6.52 17.62 0.41
CA ALA A 102 -5.60 16.87 1.27
C ALA A 102 -6.04 16.98 2.73
N ALA A 103 -5.74 15.97 3.54
CA ALA A 103 -5.98 15.99 4.98
C ALA A 103 -4.78 16.58 5.71
N ALA A 104 -3.58 16.20 5.27
CA ALA A 104 -2.30 16.76 5.68
C ALA A 104 -1.43 17.01 4.44
N GLY A 105 -0.35 17.79 4.60
CA GLY A 105 0.56 18.05 3.49
C GLY A 105 -0.11 18.79 2.33
N SER A 106 0.15 18.32 1.10
CA SER A 106 -0.28 18.97 -0.14
C SER A 106 -0.99 18.04 -1.11
N ARG A 107 -1.06 16.74 -0.80
CA ARG A 107 -1.56 15.71 -1.71
C ARG A 107 -2.45 14.70 -1.00
N SER A 108 -3.28 14.01 -1.77
CA SER A 108 -3.98 12.81 -1.31
C SER A 108 -4.26 11.89 -2.49
N LEU A 109 -4.71 10.66 -2.23
CA LEU A 109 -5.16 9.75 -3.26
C LEU A 109 -6.66 9.91 -3.50
N ARG A 110 -7.06 10.35 -4.70
CA ARG A 110 -8.46 10.41 -5.13
C ARG A 110 -8.82 9.18 -5.96
N LEU A 111 -9.95 8.58 -5.61
CA LEU A 111 -10.68 7.61 -6.40
C LEU A 111 -11.97 8.26 -6.90
N THR A 112 -12.30 8.09 -8.18
CA THR A 112 -13.54 8.59 -8.78
C THR A 112 -14.23 7.44 -9.49
N PHE A 113 -15.43 7.12 -9.01
CA PHE A 113 -16.23 6.02 -9.48
C PHE A 113 -17.29 6.51 -10.46
N ASN A 114 -17.45 5.74 -11.53
CA ASN A 114 -18.55 5.82 -12.48
C ASN A 114 -18.71 4.43 -13.11
N SER A 115 -19.38 3.54 -12.39
CA SER A 115 -19.45 2.12 -12.73
C SER A 115 -20.76 1.49 -12.28
N PHE A 116 -20.90 0.19 -12.53
CA PHE A 116 -22.03 -0.61 -12.06
C PHE A 116 -21.90 -0.91 -10.57
N PRO A 117 -23.02 -1.08 -9.84
CA PRO A 117 -23.00 -1.43 -8.41
C PRO A 117 -22.38 -2.80 -8.11
N THR A 118 -22.24 -3.65 -9.13
CA THR A 118 -21.57 -4.95 -9.03
C THR A 118 -20.04 -4.87 -9.09
N LEU A 119 -19.46 -3.68 -9.27
CA LEU A 119 -18.02 -3.52 -9.39
C LEU A 119 -17.29 -4.01 -8.13
N ASP A 120 -16.56 -5.10 -8.26
CA ASP A 120 -15.66 -5.57 -7.23
C ASP A 120 -14.30 -4.84 -7.33
N PHE A 121 -13.98 -3.97 -6.37
CA PHE A 121 -12.79 -3.11 -6.47
C PHE A 121 -11.72 -3.43 -5.42
N ASP A 122 -10.51 -3.66 -5.91
CA ASP A 122 -9.29 -3.80 -5.11
C ASP A 122 -8.02 -3.24 -5.82
N GLY A 123 -8.22 -2.30 -6.76
CA GLY A 123 -7.19 -1.87 -7.70
C GLY A 123 -6.11 -0.94 -7.13
N VAL A 124 -6.11 -0.63 -5.83
CA VAL A 124 -5.06 0.16 -5.18
C VAL A 124 -4.45 -0.66 -4.05
N THR A 125 -3.17 -0.96 -4.17
CA THR A 125 -2.46 -1.82 -3.23
C THR A 125 -1.08 -1.31 -2.87
N GLN A 126 -0.57 -1.69 -1.70
CA GLN A 126 0.83 -1.50 -1.33
C GLN A 126 1.34 -2.71 -0.56
N LEU A 127 2.53 -3.21 -0.93
CA LEU A 127 3.26 -4.17 -0.12
C LEU A 127 3.95 -3.44 1.03
N VAL A 128 3.79 -3.94 2.25
CA VAL A 128 4.30 -3.32 3.47
C VAL A 128 5.12 -4.36 4.25
N ALA A 129 6.39 -4.04 4.47
CA ALA A 129 7.26 -4.84 5.33
C ALA A 129 6.88 -4.65 6.79
N VAL A 130 6.71 -5.75 7.51
CA VAL A 130 6.28 -5.78 8.92
C VAL A 130 7.16 -6.71 9.75
N GLU A 131 7.15 -6.53 11.06
CA GLU A 131 7.79 -7.42 12.01
C GLU A 131 6.89 -8.63 12.29
N PRO A 132 7.40 -9.87 12.12
CA PRO A 132 6.61 -11.06 12.42
C PRO A 132 6.17 -11.11 13.89
N GLY A 133 4.92 -11.48 14.14
CA GLY A 133 4.35 -11.58 15.50
C GLY A 133 4.00 -10.24 16.16
N ARG A 134 4.34 -9.10 15.55
CA ARG A 134 4.04 -7.78 16.10
C ARG A 134 2.57 -7.40 15.86
N SER A 135 1.98 -6.74 16.85
CA SER A 135 0.68 -6.07 16.71
C SER A 135 0.89 -4.63 16.22
N TYR A 136 0.08 -4.24 15.25
CA TYR A 136 0.06 -2.91 14.65
C TYR A 136 -1.36 -2.35 14.70
N ARG A 137 -1.47 -1.09 14.31
CA ARG A 137 -2.72 -0.37 14.11
C ARG A 137 -2.70 0.26 12.73
N LEU A 138 -3.60 -0.21 11.87
CA LEU A 138 -3.87 0.42 10.58
C LEU A 138 -4.73 1.65 10.82
N ARG A 139 -4.31 2.80 10.26
CA ARG A 139 -5.08 4.04 10.26
C ARG A 139 -5.03 4.69 8.87
N ALA A 140 -6.09 5.41 8.53
CA ALA A 140 -6.11 6.35 7.41
C ALA A 140 -7.14 7.45 7.67
N LEU A 141 -7.05 8.53 6.90
CA LEU A 141 -8.10 9.53 6.78
C LEU A 141 -8.81 9.31 5.44
N ALA A 142 -10.14 9.34 5.46
CA ALA A 142 -10.95 9.24 4.26
C ALA A 142 -11.95 10.40 4.17
N LYS A 143 -12.21 10.91 2.97
CA LYS A 143 -13.28 11.88 2.71
C LYS A 143 -14.08 11.38 1.52
N ALA A 144 -15.40 11.48 1.55
CA ALA A 144 -16.27 11.06 0.45
C ALA A 144 -17.21 12.19 0.03
N THR A 145 -17.49 12.26 -1.27
CA THR A 145 -18.46 13.19 -1.85
C THR A 145 -19.28 12.46 -2.89
N ASP A 146 -20.59 12.43 -2.66
CA ASP A 146 -21.59 11.77 -3.48
C ASP A 146 -21.22 10.31 -3.80
N PHE A 147 -20.53 9.63 -2.87
CA PHE A 147 -20.10 8.25 -3.07
C PHE A 147 -21.28 7.30 -2.81
N VAL A 148 -22.15 7.15 -3.80
CA VAL A 148 -23.43 6.44 -3.66
C VAL A 148 -23.21 4.93 -3.71
N THR A 149 -23.15 4.30 -2.53
CA THR A 149 -23.16 2.85 -2.36
C THR A 149 -23.45 2.45 -0.92
N HIS A 150 -24.06 1.29 -0.71
CA HIS A 150 -24.30 0.66 0.58
C HIS A 150 -23.07 -0.09 1.12
N SER A 151 -22.17 -0.58 0.25
CA SER A 151 -20.98 -1.33 0.71
C SER A 151 -19.85 -0.40 1.16
N GLY A 152 -19.70 0.76 0.51
CA GLY A 152 -18.65 1.73 0.82
C GLY A 152 -17.23 1.21 0.50
N ILE A 153 -16.22 1.96 0.91
CA ILE A 153 -14.81 1.61 0.72
C ILE A 153 -14.08 1.54 2.05
N LYS A 154 -13.14 0.61 2.17
CA LYS A 154 -12.32 0.37 3.38
C LYS A 154 -10.88 0.08 3.00
N ILE A 155 -10.01 -0.01 4.00
CA ILE A 155 -8.66 -0.52 3.84
C ILE A 155 -8.56 -1.88 4.51
N GLN A 156 -8.03 -2.86 3.77
CA GLN A 156 -7.84 -4.23 4.22
C GLN A 156 -6.34 -4.54 4.32
N VAL A 157 -5.95 -5.27 5.36
CA VAL A 157 -4.62 -5.87 5.50
C VAL A 157 -4.74 -7.36 5.19
N VAL A 158 -3.96 -7.84 4.21
CA VAL A 158 -3.92 -9.25 3.85
C VAL A 158 -2.50 -9.80 3.88
N VAL A 159 -2.34 -11.10 4.13
CA VAL A 159 -1.13 -11.82 3.75
C VAL A 159 -1.21 -12.09 2.25
N PRO A 160 -0.25 -11.61 1.43
CA PRO A 160 -0.26 -11.85 -0.01
C PRO A 160 0.06 -13.32 -0.33
N GLY A 161 -0.54 -13.85 -1.39
CA GLY A 161 -0.33 -15.23 -1.85
C GLY A 161 -1.37 -15.66 -2.87
N THR A 162 -1.31 -16.92 -3.34
CA THR A 162 -2.31 -17.48 -4.27
C THR A 162 -3.72 -17.42 -3.71
N LEU A 163 -3.85 -17.60 -2.39
CA LEU A 163 -5.05 -17.33 -1.63
C LEU A 163 -4.69 -16.28 -0.60
N GLU A 164 -5.19 -15.05 -0.80
CA GLU A 164 -5.00 -13.98 0.17
C GLU A 164 -5.68 -14.35 1.49
N GLN A 165 -4.99 -14.10 2.61
CA GLN A 165 -5.56 -14.24 3.94
C GLN A 165 -5.86 -12.85 4.52
N SER A 166 -7.14 -12.50 4.70
CA SER A 166 -7.52 -11.27 5.39
C SER A 166 -7.11 -11.33 6.87
N LEU A 167 -6.40 -10.31 7.33
CA LEU A 167 -5.98 -10.16 8.73
C LEU A 167 -6.82 -9.12 9.48
N ALA A 168 -7.15 -8.02 8.82
CA ALA A 168 -7.94 -6.94 9.41
C ALA A 168 -8.54 -6.04 8.33
N GLU A 169 -9.65 -5.39 8.68
CA GLU A 169 -10.35 -4.43 7.85
C GLU A 169 -10.78 -3.22 8.70
N THR A 170 -10.72 -2.03 8.12
CA THR A 170 -11.32 -0.84 8.72
C THR A 170 -12.83 -0.87 8.54
N GLN A 171 -13.53 0.03 9.24
CA GLN A 171 -14.88 0.42 8.86
C GLN A 171 -14.91 0.99 7.42
N THR A 172 -16.09 0.97 6.81
CA THR A 172 -16.30 1.52 5.46
C THR A 172 -16.70 2.98 5.50
N VAL A 173 -16.43 3.70 4.40
CA VAL A 173 -16.94 5.05 4.14
C VAL A 173 -17.78 5.07 2.86
N SER A 174 -18.93 5.73 2.91
CA SER A 174 -19.83 5.95 1.78
C SER A 174 -20.58 7.27 1.93
N GLY A 175 -21.37 7.63 0.91
CA GLY A 175 -22.16 8.85 0.87
C GLY A 175 -21.30 10.12 0.76
N THR A 176 -21.72 11.16 1.47
CA THR A 176 -21.01 12.44 1.58
C THR A 176 -20.63 12.67 3.03
N THR A 177 -19.33 12.75 3.29
CA THR A 177 -18.79 13.08 4.61
C THR A 177 -18.65 14.59 4.75
N GLY A 178 -19.02 15.15 5.91
CA GLY A 178 -18.81 16.58 6.19
C GLY A 178 -17.34 16.98 6.21
N ASP A 179 -16.47 16.13 6.75
CA ASP A 179 -15.02 16.28 6.71
C ASP A 179 -14.30 14.93 6.67
N TRP A 180 -12.96 14.92 6.71
CA TRP A 180 -12.14 13.73 6.83
C TRP A 180 -12.54 12.88 8.04
N VAL A 181 -12.88 11.62 7.78
CA VAL A 181 -13.20 10.61 8.80
C VAL A 181 -12.01 9.68 8.98
N ARG A 182 -11.73 9.31 10.23
CA ARG A 182 -10.66 8.36 10.53
C ARG A 182 -11.14 6.94 10.32
N LEU A 183 -10.44 6.19 9.48
CA LEU A 183 -10.53 4.74 9.34
C LEU A 183 -9.47 4.08 10.23
N GLU A 184 -9.83 3.05 10.99
CA GLU A 184 -8.89 2.45 11.95
C GLU A 184 -9.25 1.02 12.33
N THR A 185 -8.24 0.15 12.44
CA THR A 185 -8.40 -1.23 12.93
C THR A 185 -7.10 -1.76 13.53
N PRO A 186 -7.13 -2.54 14.64
CA PRO A 186 -5.95 -3.27 15.10
C PRO A 186 -5.66 -4.45 14.15
N VAL A 187 -4.38 -4.81 14.00
CA VAL A 187 -3.96 -5.99 13.24
C VAL A 187 -2.81 -6.71 13.93
N THR A 188 -2.88 -8.03 14.00
CA THR A 188 -1.81 -8.87 14.54
C THR A 188 -1.15 -9.63 13.41
N ILE A 189 0.15 -9.43 13.22
CA ILE A 189 0.91 -10.09 12.15
C ILE A 189 1.25 -11.53 12.60
N PRO A 190 0.98 -12.56 11.79
CA PRO A 190 1.41 -13.93 12.09
C PRO A 190 2.93 -14.03 12.29
N ALA A 191 3.37 -14.94 13.17
CA ALA A 191 4.80 -15.08 13.52
C ALA A 191 5.72 -15.49 12.35
N ASN A 192 5.15 -15.98 11.26
CA ASN A 192 5.84 -16.38 10.03
C ASN A 192 5.68 -15.39 8.88
N THR A 193 5.07 -14.21 9.13
CA THR A 193 4.79 -13.21 8.10
C THR A 193 5.66 -11.98 8.31
N SER A 194 6.46 -11.61 7.32
CA SER A 194 7.24 -10.35 7.35
C SER A 194 6.83 -9.35 6.25
N LEU A 195 5.82 -9.71 5.46
CA LEU A 195 5.28 -8.89 4.38
C LEU A 195 3.76 -9.03 4.36
N VAL A 196 3.06 -7.92 4.37
CA VAL A 196 1.60 -7.85 4.15
C VAL A 196 1.29 -6.96 2.96
N MET A 197 0.06 -7.01 2.48
CA MET A 197 -0.46 -6.11 1.47
C MET A 197 -1.62 -5.31 2.04
N LEU A 198 -1.53 -3.98 1.92
CA LEU A 198 -2.67 -3.10 2.09
C LEU A 198 -3.46 -3.04 0.79
N LYS A 199 -4.79 -3.12 0.88
CA LYS A 199 -5.72 -3.02 -0.25
C LYS A 199 -6.78 -1.98 0.06
N VAL A 200 -7.01 -1.05 -0.87
CA VAL A 200 -8.24 -0.25 -0.85
C VAL A 200 -9.33 -1.10 -1.46
N ARG A 201 -10.35 -1.43 -0.66
CA ARG A 201 -11.32 -2.48 -0.96
C ARG A 201 -12.74 -1.94 -0.98
N ARG A 202 -13.51 -2.34 -1.99
CA ARG A 202 -14.97 -2.22 -2.01
C ARG A 202 -15.58 -3.52 -2.57
N GLU A 203 -16.33 -4.24 -1.75
CA GLU A 203 -17.11 -5.39 -2.20
C GLU A 203 -18.34 -4.97 -3.03
N PRO A 204 -18.83 -5.84 -3.93
CA PRO A 204 -20.16 -5.71 -4.53
C PRO A 204 -21.24 -5.45 -3.47
N ALA A 205 -22.14 -4.52 -3.76
CA ALA A 205 -23.30 -4.34 -2.90
C ALA A 205 -24.17 -5.60 -2.97
N VAL A 206 -24.56 -6.08 -1.79
CA VAL A 206 -25.45 -7.25 -1.66
C VAL A 206 -26.89 -6.85 -1.98
N ASP A 207 -27.28 -5.65 -1.53
CA ASP A 207 -28.61 -5.10 -1.76
C ASP A 207 -28.68 -4.33 -3.09
N PRO A 208 -29.82 -4.34 -3.78
CA PRO A 208 -30.03 -3.52 -4.98
C PRO A 208 -29.77 -2.04 -4.71
N GLU A 209 -28.92 -1.43 -5.53
CA GLU A 209 -28.61 -0.01 -5.48
C GLU A 209 -28.44 0.56 -6.90
N GLY A 210 -28.39 1.89 -7.00
CA GLY A 210 -28.14 2.58 -8.27
C GLY A 210 -26.70 2.41 -8.76
N ASN A 211 -26.32 3.15 -9.81
CA ASN A 211 -24.95 3.12 -10.29
C ASN A 211 -23.96 3.59 -9.21
N LEU A 212 -22.82 2.91 -9.14
CA LEU A 212 -21.70 3.29 -8.29
C LEU A 212 -21.08 4.56 -8.86
N SER A 213 -21.18 5.65 -8.10
CA SER A 213 -20.68 6.96 -8.52
C SER A 213 -20.12 7.73 -7.33
N GLY A 214 -19.35 8.77 -7.61
CA GLY A 214 -18.84 9.70 -6.62
C GLY A 214 -17.33 9.64 -6.43
N LYS A 215 -16.84 10.35 -5.42
CA LYS A 215 -15.42 10.51 -5.15
C LYS A 215 -15.08 10.11 -3.73
N VAL A 216 -13.94 9.46 -3.57
CA VAL A 216 -13.33 9.21 -2.27
C VAL A 216 -11.89 9.66 -2.31
N TRP A 217 -11.44 10.34 -1.26
CA TRP A 217 -10.05 10.66 -1.02
C TRP A 217 -9.54 9.84 0.16
N LEU A 218 -8.30 9.38 0.07
CA LEU A 218 -7.55 8.72 1.13
C LEU A 218 -6.25 9.48 1.38
N ASP A 219 -5.91 9.65 2.65
CA ASP A 219 -4.70 10.32 3.08
C ASP A 219 -4.20 9.74 4.42
N GLU A 220 -2.97 10.06 4.81
CA GLU A 220 -2.36 9.70 6.09
C GLU A 220 -2.48 8.20 6.44
N VAL A 221 -2.23 7.33 5.45
CA VAL A 221 -2.26 5.88 5.65
C VAL A 221 -1.04 5.45 6.47
N THR A 222 -1.28 4.83 7.62
CA THR A 222 -0.23 4.36 8.53
C THR A 222 -0.46 2.94 9.03
N LEU A 223 0.63 2.24 9.30
CA LEU A 223 0.65 0.96 9.98
C LEU A 223 1.78 1.01 11.03
N GLN A 224 1.41 1.10 12.31
CA GLN A 224 2.34 1.37 13.43
C GLN A 224 2.00 0.61 14.71
#